data_AF-X0TTS7-F1
#
_entry.id   AF-X0TTS7-F1
#
_cell.length_a   1.000
_cell.length_b   1.000
_cell.length_c   1.000
_cell.angle_alpha   90.00
_cell.angle_beta   90.00
_cell.angle_gamma   90.00
#
_symmetry.space_group_name_H-M   'P 1'
#
loop_
_entity.id
_entity.type
_entity.pdbx_description
1 polymer ?
#
loop_
_entity_poly.entity_id
_entity_poly.type
_entity_poly.pdbx_seq_one_letter_code
_entity_poly.pdbx_strand_id
1 'polypeptide(L)'
;MEEKIIVKRPPKSPFLAGFLSLIVPGAGTLYNGQTTKGIVYILTPIVLITMLAHGKGSPVFLALLLAGFYAYQFIDAIMTATAINRRALVGKEEEEFKIDEVPEALKSGSIFWGTVLIALGGILLLANFNIISYNTIFDFWPLILIVIALKLITDYFTEKKKES
;
A
#
# COMPACT_ATOMS: atom_id res chain seq x y z
N MET A 1 14.60 40.15 -12.80
CA MET A 1 13.49 39.20 -12.59
C MET A 1 13.78 38.02 -13.51
N GLU A 2 14.22 36.91 -12.95
CA GLU A 2 14.43 35.69 -13.74
C GLU A 2 13.05 35.08 -14.01
N GLU A 3 12.61 35.09 -15.26
CA GLU A 3 11.42 34.35 -15.68
C GLU A 3 11.69 32.86 -15.49
N LYS A 4 11.11 32.26 -14.45
CA LYS A 4 11.01 30.81 -14.34
C LYS A 4 10.22 30.31 -15.55
N ILE A 5 10.91 29.67 -16.50
CA ILE A 5 10.28 29.00 -17.62
C ILE A 5 9.51 27.79 -17.06
N ILE A 6 8.20 27.92 -16.92
CA ILE A 6 7.33 26.82 -16.49
C ILE A 6 7.24 25.83 -17.66
N VAL A 7 8.10 24.81 -17.65
CA VAL A 7 8.04 23.70 -18.62
C VAL A 7 6.81 22.85 -18.30
N LYS A 8 5.70 23.10 -18.98
CA LYS A 8 4.46 22.32 -18.85
C LYS A 8 4.70 20.91 -19.38
N ARG A 9 4.85 19.92 -18.48
CA ARG A 9 5.06 18.51 -18.86
C ARG A 9 3.89 18.02 -19.72
N PRO A 10 4.15 17.24 -20.79
CA PRO A 10 3.08 16.71 -21.64
C PRO A 10 2.15 15.78 -20.85
N PRO A 11 0.85 15.73 -21.19
CA PRO A 11 -0.12 14.88 -20.50
C PRO A 11 0.25 13.40 -20.62
N LYS A 12 0.12 12.67 -19.51
CA LYS A 12 0.32 11.21 -19.42
C LYS A 12 -0.94 10.48 -19.89
N SER A 13 -0.83 9.27 -20.41
CA SER A 13 -2.00 8.45 -20.77
C SER A 13 -2.38 7.52 -19.60
N PRO A 14 -3.57 7.68 -18.97
CA PRO A 14 -4.00 6.78 -17.89
C PRO A 14 -4.20 5.35 -18.36
N PHE A 15 -4.71 5.18 -19.59
CA PHE A 15 -4.88 3.86 -20.18
C PHE A 15 -3.54 3.14 -20.33
N LEU A 16 -2.51 3.84 -20.81
CA LEU A 16 -1.17 3.27 -20.95
C LEU A 16 -0.56 2.92 -19.59
N ALA A 17 -0.75 3.75 -18.57
CA ALA A 17 -0.31 3.46 -17.21
C ALA A 17 -0.96 2.19 -16.64
N GLY A 18 -2.27 2.02 -16.84
CA GLY A 18 -2.98 0.80 -16.47
C GLY A 18 -2.46 -0.42 -17.23
N PHE A 19 -2.37 -0.33 -18.56
CA PHE A 19 -1.90 -1.42 -19.41
C PHE A 19 -0.49 -1.89 -19.05
N LEU A 20 0.44 -0.95 -18.81
CA LEU A 20 1.80 -1.28 -18.39
C LEU A 20 1.81 -2.02 -17.05
N SER A 21 0.99 -1.59 -16.08
CA SER A 21 0.89 -2.25 -14.77
C SER A 21 0.27 -3.65 -14.84
N LEU A 22 -0.57 -3.90 -15.86
CA LEU A 22 -1.19 -5.20 -16.08
C LEU A 22 -0.17 -6.23 -16.59
N ILE A 23 0.70 -5.84 -17.52
CA ILE A 23 1.71 -6.74 -18.10
C ILE A 23 2.86 -6.94 -17.10
N VAL A 24 3.36 -5.86 -16.53
CA VAL A 24 4.51 -5.87 -15.62
C VAL A 24 4.14 -5.10 -14.34
N PRO A 25 4.10 -5.77 -13.19
CA PRO A 25 3.90 -5.08 -11.91
C PRO A 25 4.81 -3.87 -11.75
N GLY A 26 4.26 -2.76 -11.28
CA GLY A 26 4.98 -1.51 -11.07
C GLY A 26 5.36 -0.71 -12.33
N ALA A 27 5.21 -1.24 -13.54
CA ALA A 27 5.63 -0.54 -14.75
C ALA A 27 4.79 0.71 -15.05
N GLY A 28 3.48 0.71 -14.79
CA GLY A 28 2.67 1.93 -14.93
C GLY A 28 3.01 3.00 -13.90
N THR A 29 3.37 2.59 -12.68
CA THR A 29 3.83 3.50 -11.62
C THR A 29 5.19 4.13 -11.98
N LEU A 30 6.08 3.37 -12.62
CA LEU A 30 7.32 3.88 -13.20
C LEU A 30 7.04 4.85 -14.37
N TYR A 31 6.09 4.53 -15.25
CA TYR A 31 5.65 5.43 -16.33
C TYR A 31 5.13 6.78 -15.81
N ASN A 32 4.45 6.75 -14.67
CA ASN A 32 3.97 7.93 -13.95
C ASN A 32 5.09 8.74 -13.27
N GLY A 33 6.34 8.25 -13.26
CA GLY A 33 7.49 8.91 -12.64
C GLY A 33 7.64 8.67 -11.13
N GLN A 34 6.85 7.75 -10.55
CA GLN A 34 6.97 7.40 -9.13
C GLN A 34 7.95 6.23 -8.94
N THR A 35 9.25 6.49 -9.09
CA THR A 35 10.31 5.45 -9.09
C THR A 35 10.31 4.58 -7.84
N THR A 36 10.28 5.19 -6.65
CA THR A 36 10.30 4.46 -5.37
C THR A 36 9.11 3.51 -5.25
N LYS A 37 7.89 3.98 -5.54
CA LYS A 37 6.70 3.13 -5.51
C LYS A 37 6.74 2.03 -6.58
N GLY A 38 7.22 2.36 -7.78
CA GLY A 38 7.36 1.39 -8.86
C GLY A 38 8.25 0.19 -8.48
N ILE A 39 9.38 0.45 -7.82
CA ILE A 39 10.27 -0.60 -7.30
C ILE A 39 9.55 -1.48 -6.26
N VAL A 40 8.82 -0.88 -5.33
CA VAL A 40 8.04 -1.64 -4.33
C VAL A 40 6.99 -2.54 -5.00
N TYR A 41 6.32 -2.03 -6.03
CA TYR A 41 5.32 -2.80 -6.78
C TYR A 41 5.91 -3.94 -7.61
N ILE A 42 7.16 -3.84 -8.03
CA ILE A 42 7.89 -4.94 -8.68
C ILE A 42 8.29 -6.00 -7.64
N LEU A 43 8.86 -5.58 -6.51
CA LEU A 43 9.42 -6.51 -5.52
C LEU A 43 8.34 -7.29 -4.75
N THR A 44 7.21 -6.64 -4.44
CA THR A 44 6.12 -7.26 -3.66
C THR A 44 5.61 -8.58 -4.25
N PRO A 45 5.18 -8.66 -5.53
CA PRO A 45 4.72 -9.91 -6.11
C PRO A 45 5.83 -10.97 -6.21
N ILE A 46 7.09 -10.57 -6.41
CA ILE A 46 8.23 -11.51 -6.39
C ILE A 46 8.30 -12.20 -5.03
N VAL A 47 8.23 -11.44 -3.93
CA VAL A 47 8.25 -11.97 -2.57
C VAL A 47 7.04 -12.87 -2.31
N LEU A 48 5.83 -12.44 -2.68
CA LEU A 48 4.61 -13.20 -2.46
C LEU A 48 4.61 -14.53 -3.23
N ILE A 49 5.00 -14.51 -4.51
CA ILE A 49 5.13 -15.72 -5.34
C ILE A 49 6.21 -16.64 -4.79
N THR A 50 7.35 -16.09 -4.33
CA THR A 50 8.41 -16.89 -3.71
C THR A 50 7.93 -17.58 -2.44
N MET A 51 7.16 -16.89 -1.59
CA MET A 51 6.58 -17.48 -0.38
C MET A 51 5.58 -18.59 -0.71
N LEU A 52 4.68 -18.35 -1.67
CA LEU A 52 3.74 -19.35 -2.20
C LEU A 52 4.47 -20.59 -2.72
N ALA A 53 5.49 -20.41 -3.56
CA ALA A 53 6.25 -21.50 -4.18
C ALA A 53 7.01 -22.36 -3.16
N HIS A 54 7.45 -21.78 -2.04
CA HIS A 54 8.16 -22.50 -0.97
C HIS A 54 7.24 -22.98 0.16
N GLY A 55 5.92 -22.83 0.03
CA GLY A 55 4.96 -23.24 1.07
C GLY A 55 5.13 -22.48 2.39
N LYS A 56 5.67 -21.26 2.35
CA LYS A 56 5.84 -20.42 3.55
C LYS A 56 4.60 -19.54 3.74
N GLY A 57 3.85 -19.77 4.81
CA GLY A 57 2.59 -19.05 5.10
C GLY A 57 1.36 -19.74 4.54
N SER A 58 0.18 -19.17 4.79
CA SER A 58 -1.10 -19.71 4.32
C SER A 58 -1.24 -19.49 2.80
N PRO A 59 -1.37 -20.56 1.98
CA PRO A 59 -1.43 -20.42 0.51
C PRO A 59 -2.63 -19.61 0.04
N VAL A 60 -3.78 -19.77 0.70
CA VAL A 60 -5.01 -19.06 0.35
C VAL A 60 -4.86 -17.56 0.63
N PHE A 61 -4.31 -17.20 1.80
CA PHE A 61 -4.06 -15.81 2.16
C PHE A 61 -3.13 -15.14 1.15
N LEU A 62 -1.99 -15.77 0.85
CA LEU A 62 -0.99 -15.20 -0.05
C LEU A 62 -1.51 -15.05 -1.48
N ALA A 63 -2.30 -16.01 -1.97
CA ALA A 63 -2.92 -15.93 -3.29
C ALA A 63 -3.94 -14.78 -3.39
N LEU A 64 -4.80 -14.63 -2.37
CA LEU A 64 -5.75 -13.52 -2.30
C LEU A 64 -5.04 -12.16 -2.17
N LEU A 65 -4.00 -12.10 -1.34
CA LEU A 65 -3.18 -10.90 -1.17
C LEU A 65 -2.49 -10.51 -2.49
N LEU A 66 -1.93 -11.48 -3.21
CA LEU A 66 -1.31 -11.26 -4.52
C LEU A 66 -2.33 -10.75 -5.55
N ALA A 67 -3.52 -11.37 -5.62
CA ALA A 67 -4.58 -10.96 -6.55
C ALA A 67 -5.09 -9.54 -6.23
N GLY A 68 -5.36 -9.26 -4.95
CA GLY A 68 -5.76 -7.94 -4.49
C GLY A 68 -4.70 -6.88 -4.75
N PHE A 69 -3.42 -7.22 -4.52
CA PHE A 69 -2.30 -6.34 -4.82
C PHE A 69 -2.21 -6.01 -6.32
N TYR A 70 -2.38 -7.01 -7.19
CA TYR A 70 -2.39 -6.82 -8.64
C TYR A 70 -3.50 -5.89 -9.11
N ALA A 71 -4.73 -6.07 -8.60
CA ALA A 71 -5.85 -5.19 -8.90
C ALA A 71 -5.61 -3.76 -8.37
N TYR A 72 -5.09 -3.65 -7.14
CA TYR A 72 -4.78 -2.37 -6.52
C TYR A 72 -3.75 -1.57 -7.32
N GLN A 73 -2.61 -2.16 -7.69
CA GLN A 73 -1.57 -1.43 -8.44
C GLN A 73 -2.06 -0.98 -9.83
N PHE A 74 -2.93 -1.75 -10.47
CA PHE A 74 -3.53 -1.40 -11.76
C PHE A 74 -4.39 -0.14 -11.62
N ILE A 75 -5.28 -0.12 -10.63
CA ILE A 75 -6.15 1.03 -10.34
C ILE A 75 -5.30 2.24 -9.94
N ASP A 76 -4.32 2.04 -9.05
CA ASP A 76 -3.42 3.09 -8.56
C ASP A 76 -2.65 3.75 -9.70
N ALA A 77 -2.16 2.98 -10.68
CA ALA A 77 -1.46 3.52 -11.85
C ALA A 77 -2.37 4.41 -12.72
N ILE A 78 -3.62 4.02 -12.95
CA ILE A 78 -4.59 4.81 -13.73
C ILE A 78 -5.00 6.08 -12.96
N MET A 79 -5.32 5.94 -11.67
CA MET A 79 -5.72 7.05 -10.82
C MET A 79 -4.59 8.06 -10.68
N THR A 80 -3.35 7.60 -10.48
CA THR A 80 -2.18 8.49 -10.40
C THR A 80 -1.96 9.22 -11.73
N ALA A 81 -1.98 8.54 -12.87
CA ALA A 81 -1.80 9.19 -14.17
C ALA A 81 -2.85 10.30 -14.40
N THR A 82 -4.09 10.02 -14.05
CA THR A 82 -5.20 10.98 -14.12
C THR A 82 -4.99 12.16 -13.17
N ALA A 83 -4.53 11.88 -11.94
CA ALA A 83 -4.23 12.92 -10.95
C ALA A 83 -3.06 13.81 -11.40
N ILE A 84 -2.01 13.25 -12.00
CA ILE A 84 -0.88 14.00 -12.58
C ILE A 84 -1.39 14.95 -13.67
N ASN A 85 -2.22 14.46 -14.59
CA ASN A 85 -2.80 15.30 -15.64
C ASN A 85 -3.68 16.41 -15.07
N ARG A 86 -4.52 16.09 -14.08
CA ARG A 86 -5.37 17.09 -13.42
C ARG A 86 -4.53 18.18 -12.73
N ARG A 87 -3.44 17.80 -12.04
CA ARG A 87 -2.52 18.76 -11.41
C ARG A 87 -1.80 19.64 -12.44
N ALA A 88 -1.36 19.05 -13.54
CA ALA A 88 -0.73 19.79 -14.65
C ALA A 88 -1.67 20.82 -15.32
N LEU A 89 -2.99 20.62 -15.23
CA LEU A 89 -3.99 21.58 -15.70
C LEU A 89 -4.26 22.71 -14.70
N VAL A 90 -4.20 22.42 -13.39
CA VAL A 90 -4.51 23.38 -12.31
C VAL A 90 -3.30 24.25 -11.91
N GLY A 91 -2.10 23.98 -12.45
CA GLY A 91 -0.92 24.82 -12.24
C GLY A 91 -0.36 24.78 -10.81
N LYS A 92 -0.75 23.78 -10.00
CA LYS A 92 -0.11 23.54 -8.70
C LYS A 92 1.21 22.80 -8.95
N GLU A 93 2.27 23.60 -8.98
CA GLU A 93 3.65 23.13 -8.89
C GLU A 93 3.85 22.25 -7.66
N GLU A 94 4.82 21.37 -7.79
CA GLU A 94 5.14 20.22 -6.96
C GLU A 94 5.18 20.60 -5.46
N GLU A 95 4.23 20.09 -4.67
CA GLU A 95 4.56 19.71 -3.30
C GLU A 95 5.51 18.52 -3.43
N GLU A 96 6.80 18.84 -3.55
CA GLU A 96 7.89 17.92 -3.30
C GLU A 96 7.53 17.13 -2.04
N PHE A 97 7.39 15.82 -2.19
CA PHE A 97 7.38 14.92 -1.05
C PHE A 97 8.77 15.01 -0.43
N LYS A 98 8.98 16.02 0.42
CA LYS A 98 10.14 16.10 1.30
C LYS A 98 10.14 14.80 2.09
N ILE A 99 11.14 13.97 1.86
CA ILE A 99 11.46 12.85 2.75
C ILE A 99 12.22 13.46 3.94
N ASP A 100 11.58 14.41 4.61
CA ASP A 100 11.86 14.90 5.93
C ASP A 100 10.44 14.91 6.51
N GLU A 101 10.00 13.95 7.30
CA GLU A 101 10.63 13.38 8.46
C GLU A 101 10.10 11.96 8.61
N VAL A 102 10.90 11.05 9.18
CA VAL A 102 10.35 9.89 9.89
C VAL A 102 9.08 10.35 10.61
N PRO A 103 7.88 9.78 10.31
CA PRO A 103 6.61 10.34 10.74
C PRO A 103 6.71 10.80 12.19
N GLU A 104 6.19 11.95 12.55
CA GLU A 104 6.24 12.44 13.93
C GLU A 104 5.68 11.41 14.94
N ALA A 105 4.86 10.46 14.45
CA ALA A 105 4.40 9.25 15.13
C ALA A 105 5.51 8.27 15.58
N LEU A 106 6.73 8.37 15.04
CA LEU A 106 7.93 7.64 15.42
C LEU A 106 8.89 8.50 16.28
N LYS A 107 8.81 9.84 16.20
CA LYS A 107 9.52 10.75 17.13
C LYS A 107 8.81 10.87 18.48
N SER A 108 7.48 10.79 18.47
CA SER A 108 6.68 10.51 19.66
C SER A 108 6.81 9.02 19.97
N GLY A 109 7.66 8.69 20.94
CA GLY A 109 7.74 7.35 21.53
C GLY A 109 6.44 6.99 22.24
N SER A 110 5.36 6.79 21.47
CA SER A 110 4.09 6.34 21.99
C SER A 110 4.30 4.95 22.58
N ILE A 111 4.07 4.80 23.88
CA ILE A 111 4.11 3.54 24.63
C ILE A 111 3.34 2.44 23.88
N PHE A 112 2.31 2.83 23.12
CA PHE A 112 1.61 1.95 22.19
C PHE A 112 2.55 1.25 21.19
N TRP A 113 3.35 2.00 20.43
CA TRP A 113 4.26 1.41 19.45
C TRP A 113 5.35 0.57 20.11
N GLY A 114 5.85 0.98 21.28
CA GLY A 114 6.76 0.15 22.08
C GLY A 114 6.13 -1.17 22.52
N THR A 115 4.87 -1.15 22.95
CA THR A 115 4.12 -2.33 23.39
C THR A 115 3.83 -3.26 22.20
N VAL A 116 3.43 -2.71 21.05
CA VAL A 116 3.24 -3.45 19.81
C VAL A 116 4.54 -4.13 19.38
N LEU A 117 5.68 -3.42 19.43
CA LEU A 117 6.99 -3.97 19.08
C LEU A 117 7.41 -5.10 20.01
N ILE A 118 7.19 -4.97 21.32
CA ILE A 118 7.49 -6.03 22.30
C ILE A 118 6.62 -7.26 22.05
N ALA A 119 5.31 -7.09 21.87
CA ALA A 119 4.39 -8.19 21.60
C ALA A 119 4.75 -8.90 20.28
N LEU A 120 5.02 -8.13 19.22
CA LEU A 120 5.41 -8.66 17.92
C LEU A 120 6.76 -9.40 18.00
N GLY A 121 7.75 -8.83 18.68
CA GLY A 121 9.03 -9.48 18.93
C GLY A 121 8.90 -10.79 19.73
N GLY A 122 8.02 -10.82 20.74
CA GLY A 122 7.72 -12.03 21.51
C GLY A 122 7.10 -13.14 20.64
N ILE A 123 6.14 -12.79 19.79
CA ILE A 123 5.52 -13.71 18.84
C ILE A 123 6.56 -14.26 17.84
N LEU A 124 7.44 -13.40 17.32
CA LEU A 124 8.50 -13.81 16.41
C LEU A 124 9.53 -14.74 17.08
N LEU A 125 9.88 -14.49 18.35
CA LEU A 125 10.76 -15.38 19.11
C LEU A 125 10.11 -16.75 19.32
N LEU A 126 8.84 -16.80 19.73
CA LEU A 126 8.10 -18.05 19.86
C LEU A 126 8.03 -18.82 18.54
N ALA A 127 7.92 -18.10 17.42
CA ALA A 127 7.97 -18.70 16.10
C ALA A 127 9.37 -19.24 15.73
N ASN A 128 10.44 -18.56 16.16
CA ASN A 128 11.81 -19.04 15.96
C ASN A 128 12.13 -20.31 16.76
N PHE A 129 11.62 -20.41 17.99
CA PHE A 129 11.75 -21.62 18.82
C PHE A 129 10.83 -22.77 18.38
N ASN A 130 10.14 -22.66 17.25
CA ASN A 130 9.13 -23.62 16.76
C ASN A 130 8.01 -23.91 17.78
N ILE A 131 7.76 -23.01 18.74
CA ILE A 131 6.64 -23.11 19.68
C ILE A 131 5.33 -22.77 18.95
N ILE A 132 5.38 -21.81 18.03
CA ILE A 132 4.25 -21.39 17.19
C ILE A 132 4.71 -21.41 15.73
N SER A 133 3.91 -21.99 14.84
CA SER A 133 4.23 -21.96 13.40
C SER A 133 3.80 -20.63 12.78
N TYR A 134 4.61 -20.09 11.85
CA TYR A 134 4.23 -18.91 11.06
C TYR A 134 2.87 -19.11 10.37
N ASN A 135 2.60 -20.32 9.87
CA ASN A 135 1.32 -20.67 9.25
C ASN A 135 0.14 -20.42 10.20
N THR A 136 0.23 -20.91 11.44
CA THR A 136 -0.79 -20.71 12.46
C THR A 136 -1.06 -19.24 12.73
N ILE A 137 -0.03 -18.38 12.75
CA ILE A 137 -0.21 -16.92 12.93
C ILE A 137 -0.93 -16.33 11.71
N PHE A 138 -0.49 -16.68 10.50
CA PHE A 138 -1.09 -16.16 9.27
C PHE A 138 -2.54 -16.61 9.08
N ASP A 139 -2.94 -17.77 9.60
CA ASP A 139 -4.32 -18.27 9.50
C ASP A 139 -5.36 -17.36 10.21
N PHE A 140 -4.94 -16.49 11.13
CA PHE A 140 -5.83 -15.53 11.80
C PHE A 140 -6.13 -14.26 10.98
N TRP A 141 -5.58 -14.10 9.78
CA TRP A 141 -5.86 -12.96 8.89
C TRP A 141 -7.36 -12.65 8.67
N PRO A 142 -8.30 -13.62 8.62
CA PRO A 142 -9.73 -13.32 8.43
C PRO A 142 -10.32 -12.52 9.60
N LEU A 143 -9.72 -12.62 10.79
CA LEU A 143 -10.19 -11.87 11.97
C LEU A 143 -10.08 -10.36 11.75
N ILE A 144 -9.04 -9.89 11.05
CA ILE A 144 -8.87 -8.47 10.70
C ILE A 144 -10.03 -8.02 9.81
N LEU A 145 -10.41 -8.81 8.80
CA LEU A 145 -11.55 -8.50 7.94
C LEU A 145 -12.86 -8.44 8.73
N ILE A 146 -13.07 -9.37 9.66
CA ILE A 146 -14.25 -9.38 10.53
C ILE A 146 -14.30 -8.09 11.36
N VAL A 147 -13.19 -7.70 11.98
CA VAL A 147 -13.11 -6.45 12.77
C VAL A 147 -13.38 -5.22 11.90
N ILE A 148 -12.80 -5.15 10.70
CA ILE A 148 -13.07 -4.06 9.75
C ILE A 148 -14.55 -4.01 9.38
N ALA A 149 -15.15 -5.15 9.05
CA ALA A 149 -16.57 -5.23 8.70
C ALA A 149 -17.47 -4.78 9.86
N LEU A 150 -17.19 -5.25 11.08
CA LEU A 150 -17.92 -4.82 12.29
C LEU A 150 -17.81 -3.31 12.50
N LYS A 151 -16.61 -2.73 12.35
CA LYS A 151 -16.40 -1.29 12.46
C LYS A 151 -17.22 -0.51 11.44
N LEU A 152 -17.19 -0.92 10.17
CA LEU A 152 -17.96 -0.27 9.10
C LEU A 152 -19.47 -0.32 9.37
N ILE A 153 -19.97 -1.43 9.92
CA ILE A 153 -21.38 -1.58 10.30
C ILE A 153 -21.72 -0.63 11.46
N THR A 154 -20.90 -0.57 12.50
CA THR A 154 -21.15 0.32 13.64
C THR A 154 -21.11 1.78 13.23
N ASP A 155 -20.18 2.17 12.36
CA ASP A 155 -20.07 3.53 11.84
C ASP A 155 -21.33 3.89 11.03
N TYR A 156 -21.80 3.01 10.14
CA TYR A 156 -23.04 3.19 9.36
C TYR A 156 -24.28 3.44 10.23
N PHE A 157 -24.47 2.64 11.30
CA PHE A 157 -25.62 2.83 12.19
C PHE A 157 -25.50 4.06 13.09
N THR A 158 -24.27 4.45 13.45
CA THR A 158 -24.02 5.65 14.25
C THR A 158 -24.28 6.93 13.44
N GLU A 159 -23.93 6.93 12.16
CA GLU A 159 -24.15 8.05 11.24
C GLU A 159 -25.65 8.20 10.91
N LYS A 160 -26.35 7.09 10.62
CA LYS A 160 -27.80 7.10 10.39
C LYS A 160 -28.62 7.61 11.59
N LYS A 161 -28.14 7.38 12.82
CA LYS A 161 -28.78 7.88 14.05
C LYS A 161 -28.53 9.37 14.31
N LYS A 162 -27.54 9.99 13.65
CA LYS A 162 -27.30 11.44 13.72
C LYS A 162 -28.16 12.24 12.72
N GLU A 163 -28.69 11.58 11.70
CA GLU A 163 -29.51 12.19 10.64
C GLU A 163 -31.03 12.02 10.84
N SER A 164 -31.48 11.19 11.80
CA SER A 164 -32.88 11.11 12.30
C SER A 164 -33.03 11.82 13.63
#